data_AF-A0A971CX61-F1
#
_entry.id   AF-A0A971CX61-F1
#
_cell.length_a   1.000
_cell.length_b   1.000
_cell.length_c   1.000
_cell.angle_alpha   90.00
_cell.angle_beta   90.00
_cell.angle_gamma   90.00
#
_symmetry.space_group_name_H-M   'P 1'
#
loop_
_entity.id
_entity.type
_entity.pdbx_description
1 polymer ?
#
loop_
_entity_poly.entity_id
_entity_poly.type
_entity_poly.pdbx_seq_one_letter_code
_entity_poly.pdbx_strand_id
1 'polypeptide(L)'
;MAKSNEKRGPESRHWPCVFLSGLMLAAFSALGPIDTLCMGDEREPENDLEHHLRDSALLSASRSVTSSFDASLEMRENVDFLLTPAILVSQALANAKTATLHFDTIIELNSSLVRTHVVLFTRYWVSGDAYLVAVVWSEPHAGGLNFPIYPPTLRLLSDRDQFAISHQIQHMYDGAFSKPLGPRGPFVHRFNAYTLSDIRFAEQETLGLFGDLESQCVDSGNKTSFHRQRLVLPEQTITLGFRQEGPTITIAGESQQYSQFVGVQYKGDRLHIVDYEPMQIGPRSVSLPTLVRVYSGHGKEFLRSARLARPVGSHTSGDQIEDAVGSLGRFDADDVKCRELLLKYWMKSVQDIAPADAKSLRRLLAHFDVPPPQDAGLGERLKHVNMRLQLAWMLHDGEQLEKDFQEYLSLLLADGLDRMVLFGGQKIIETTMRWGQLHATERLLRHWLDAAAFHNDVNTTLDFASVGFRRGWFWIVAHLMEQLLANPDVCSNQLFAAQAYRCIALSRILQMARNPEQTVRSERDLRQLAWVLRRNSSEELLAEFQASLDAAQQTCTALSEPTPLCLMLKSQLDAMNVSTTEIEGSGDAEEAEQAERR
;
A
#
# COMPACT_ATOMS: atom_id res chain seq x y z
N MET A 1 -29.25 -48.84 31.29
CA MET A 1 -28.18 -48.07 31.96
C MET A 1 -27.12 -47.71 30.94
N ALA A 2 -26.70 -46.45 30.96
CA ALA A 2 -26.11 -45.68 29.88
C ALA A 2 -24.72 -46.14 29.39
N LYS A 3 -24.43 -45.90 28.11
CA LYS A 3 -23.08 -45.65 27.58
C LYS A 3 -23.09 -44.38 26.74
N SER A 4 -22.33 -43.38 27.19
CA SER A 4 -22.13 -42.08 26.55
C SER A 4 -21.07 -42.20 25.45
N ASN A 5 -21.41 -41.67 24.26
CA ASN A 5 -20.47 -41.37 23.19
C ASN A 5 -19.83 -40.00 23.46
N GLU A 6 -18.52 -39.99 23.74
CA GLU A 6 -17.72 -38.76 23.72
C GLU A 6 -17.41 -38.35 22.27
N LYS A 7 -17.95 -37.18 21.88
CA LYS A 7 -17.51 -36.43 20.71
C LYS A 7 -16.17 -35.76 21.03
N ARG A 8 -15.09 -36.15 20.34
CA ARG A 8 -13.87 -35.31 20.24
C ARG A 8 -14.14 -34.21 19.20
N GLY A 9 -14.12 -32.96 19.65
CA GLY A 9 -14.14 -31.79 18.77
C GLY A 9 -12.78 -31.58 18.06
N PRO A 10 -12.74 -30.85 16.94
CA PRO A 10 -11.51 -30.57 16.24
C PRO A 10 -10.68 -29.54 17.02
N GLU A 11 -9.43 -29.91 17.31
CA GLU A 11 -8.41 -28.99 17.81
C GLU A 11 -8.15 -27.89 16.76
N SER A 12 -8.60 -26.67 17.04
CA SER A 12 -8.26 -25.50 16.25
C SER A 12 -6.77 -25.19 16.40
N ARG A 13 -5.96 -25.62 15.43
CA ARG A 13 -4.57 -25.14 15.29
C ARG A 13 -4.62 -23.64 14.96
N HIS A 14 -4.43 -22.81 15.97
CA HIS A 14 -4.14 -21.39 15.78
C HIS A 14 -2.82 -21.26 15.01
N TRP A 15 -2.91 -20.87 13.74
CA TRP A 15 -1.77 -20.36 12.99
C TRP A 15 -1.33 -19.07 13.68
N PRO A 16 -0.09 -18.95 14.19
CA PRO A 16 0.37 -17.70 14.72
C PRO A 16 0.46 -16.73 13.55
N CYS A 17 -0.39 -15.70 13.55
CA CYS A 17 -0.25 -14.51 12.73
C CYS A 17 1.04 -13.78 13.12
N VAL A 18 2.20 -14.29 12.69
CA VAL A 18 3.52 -13.66 12.88
C VAL A 18 3.66 -12.36 12.06
N PHE A 19 2.62 -11.90 11.36
CA PHE A 19 2.68 -10.74 10.46
C PHE A 19 2.01 -9.45 10.97
N LEU A 20 1.52 -9.39 12.21
CA LEU A 20 0.90 -8.16 12.75
C LEU A 20 1.31 -7.89 14.21
N SER A 21 2.36 -7.07 14.41
CA SER A 21 2.58 -6.28 15.64
C SER A 21 3.78 -5.32 15.53
N GLY A 22 3.93 -4.64 14.38
CA GLY A 22 4.99 -3.64 14.18
C GLY A 22 4.55 -2.17 14.18
N LEU A 23 3.25 -1.86 14.25
CA LEU A 23 2.73 -0.53 13.87
C LEU A 23 2.07 0.28 15.00
N MET A 24 2.28 -0.06 16.28
CA MET A 24 1.55 0.55 17.40
C MET A 24 2.33 1.59 18.23
N LEU A 25 3.60 1.90 17.95
CA LEU A 25 4.41 2.76 18.83
C LEU A 25 4.80 4.15 18.27
N ALA A 26 4.44 4.50 17.04
CA ALA A 26 4.90 5.76 16.42
C ALA A 26 3.94 6.96 16.57
N ALA A 27 2.74 6.78 17.12
CA ALA A 27 1.73 7.85 17.16
C ALA A 27 1.76 8.76 18.41
N PHE A 28 2.51 8.41 19.46
CA PHE A 28 2.46 9.14 20.73
C PHE A 28 3.55 10.20 20.95
N SER A 29 4.55 10.30 20.08
CA SER A 29 5.69 11.21 20.27
C SER A 29 5.59 12.56 19.52
N ALA A 30 4.42 12.90 18.95
CA ALA A 30 4.23 14.12 18.15
C ALA A 30 3.45 15.25 18.88
N LEU A 31 3.17 15.11 20.17
CA LEU A 31 2.61 16.20 20.98
C LEU A 31 3.77 16.90 21.69
N GLY A 32 4.23 18.00 21.10
CA GLY A 32 5.13 18.94 21.79
C GLY A 32 4.45 19.56 23.02
N PRO A 33 5.23 20.11 23.97
CA PRO A 33 4.68 20.84 25.09
C PRO A 33 3.84 22.03 24.58
N ILE A 34 2.65 22.22 25.16
CA ILE A 34 1.83 23.40 24.95
C ILE A 34 2.58 24.56 25.62
N ASP A 35 3.14 25.46 24.82
CA ASP A 35 3.79 26.67 25.32
C ASP A 35 2.80 27.54 26.08
N THR A 36 3.22 27.94 27.28
CA THR A 36 2.57 28.84 28.21
C THR A 36 2.21 30.18 27.54
N LEU A 37 0.92 30.42 27.32
CA LEU A 37 0.37 31.74 27.02
C LEU A 37 0.47 32.63 28.27
N CYS A 38 1.39 33.61 28.25
CA CYS A 38 1.38 34.72 29.19
C CYS A 38 0.19 35.64 28.87
N MET A 39 -0.92 35.47 29.57
CA MET A 39 -2.09 36.36 29.50
C MET A 39 -1.89 37.56 30.42
N GLY A 40 -2.06 38.75 29.85
CA GLY A 40 -2.14 40.01 30.58
C GLY A 40 -3.39 40.07 31.47
N ASP A 41 -3.29 40.91 32.51
CA ASP A 41 -4.15 40.99 33.69
C ASP A 41 -5.52 41.63 33.42
N GLU A 42 -6.33 41.03 32.53
CA GLU A 42 -7.76 41.33 32.40
C GLU A 42 -8.57 40.11 32.87
N ARG A 43 -9.25 40.25 34.01
CA ARG A 43 -10.13 39.23 34.58
C ARG A 43 -11.34 39.00 33.67
N GLU A 44 -11.20 38.11 32.70
CA GLU A 44 -12.35 37.43 32.11
C GLU A 44 -13.07 36.60 33.19
N PRO A 45 -14.42 36.50 33.13
CA PRO A 45 -15.18 35.72 34.11
C PRO A 45 -14.74 34.25 34.07
N GLU A 46 -14.37 33.69 35.22
CA GLU A 46 -13.83 32.32 35.36
C GLU A 46 -14.68 31.22 34.68
N ASN A 47 -15.97 31.46 34.46
CA ASN A 47 -16.87 30.54 33.75
C ASN A 47 -16.57 30.38 32.25
N ASP A 48 -16.02 31.39 31.59
CA ASP A 48 -15.75 31.33 30.14
C ASP A 48 -14.47 30.53 29.83
N LEU A 49 -13.48 30.61 30.73
CA LEU A 49 -12.24 29.84 30.60
C LEU A 49 -12.48 28.33 30.78
N GLU A 50 -13.32 27.93 31.73
CA GLU A 50 -13.66 26.51 31.92
C GLU A 50 -14.41 25.94 30.71
N HIS A 51 -15.33 26.71 30.14
CA HIS A 51 -16.04 26.33 28.91
C HIS A 51 -15.08 26.18 27.72
N HIS A 52 -14.15 27.13 27.53
CA HIS A 52 -13.16 27.06 26.46
C HIS A 52 -12.15 25.92 26.61
N LEU A 53 -11.71 25.63 27.83
CA LEU A 53 -10.83 24.49 28.11
C LEU A 53 -11.57 23.16 27.87
N ARG A 54 -12.85 23.07 28.26
CA ARG A 54 -13.71 21.91 27.98
C ARG A 54 -13.89 21.69 26.49
N ASP A 55 -14.22 22.72 25.73
CA ASP A 55 -14.39 22.64 24.27
C ASP A 55 -13.08 22.26 23.57
N SER A 56 -11.96 22.84 24.00
CA SER A 56 -10.63 22.53 23.46
C SER A 56 -10.21 21.09 23.74
N ALA A 57 -10.48 20.59 24.96
CA ALA A 57 -10.21 19.20 25.33
C ALA A 57 -11.08 18.23 24.51
N LEU A 58 -12.36 18.54 24.33
CA LEU A 58 -13.28 17.74 23.50
C LEU A 58 -12.88 17.74 22.02
N LEU A 59 -12.47 18.89 21.48
CA LEU A 59 -11.97 19.00 20.11
C LEU A 59 -10.67 18.21 19.92
N SER A 60 -9.74 18.29 20.88
CA SER A 60 -8.49 17.53 20.85
C SER A 60 -8.73 16.02 20.93
N ALA A 61 -9.57 15.58 21.86
CA ALA A 61 -9.97 14.17 21.99
C ALA A 61 -10.68 13.67 20.72
N SER A 62 -11.60 14.47 20.16
CA SER A 62 -12.30 14.16 18.91
C SER A 62 -11.34 14.05 17.72
N ARG A 63 -10.36 14.95 17.59
CA ARG A 63 -9.33 14.87 16.54
C ARG A 63 -8.45 13.63 16.69
N SER A 64 -8.03 13.31 17.92
CA SER A 64 -7.25 12.10 18.19
C SER A 64 -8.04 10.84 17.80
N VAL A 65 -9.32 10.78 18.19
CA VAL A 65 -10.20 9.65 17.86
C VAL A 65 -10.43 9.56 16.35
N THR A 66 -10.81 10.65 15.68
CA THR A 66 -11.15 10.67 14.24
C THR A 66 -9.95 10.34 13.35
N SER A 67 -8.73 10.76 13.71
CA SER A 67 -7.52 10.40 12.94
C SER A 67 -7.32 8.88 12.78
N SER A 68 -7.76 8.09 13.77
CA SER A 68 -7.69 6.62 13.70
C SER A 68 -8.72 6.01 12.72
N PHE A 69 -9.78 6.75 12.38
CA PHE A 69 -10.79 6.35 11.42
C PHE A 69 -10.40 6.69 10.00
N ASP A 70 -9.72 7.82 9.77
CA ASP A 70 -9.40 8.30 8.42
C ASP A 70 -8.69 7.22 7.58
N ALA A 71 -7.67 6.56 8.14
CA ALA A 71 -7.00 5.44 7.47
C ALA A 71 -7.93 4.24 7.20
N SER A 72 -8.84 3.96 8.13
CA SER A 72 -9.81 2.86 8.00
C SER A 72 -10.90 3.16 6.97
N LEU A 73 -11.30 4.42 6.85
CA LEU A 73 -12.22 4.90 5.81
C LEU A 73 -11.55 4.86 4.45
N GLU A 74 -10.29 5.27 4.34
CA GLU A 74 -9.52 5.13 3.11
C GLU A 74 -9.38 3.66 2.70
N MET A 75 -9.12 2.77 3.67
CA MET A 75 -9.09 1.32 3.42
C MET A 75 -10.45 0.79 2.98
N ARG A 76 -11.56 1.25 3.58
CA ARG A 76 -12.92 0.95 3.10
C ARG A 76 -13.08 1.39 1.65
N GLU A 77 -12.75 2.63 1.32
CA GLU A 77 -12.89 3.15 -0.04
C GLU A 77 -12.08 2.31 -1.05
N ASN A 78 -10.90 1.82 -0.68
CA ASN A 78 -10.06 0.95 -1.52
C ASN A 78 -10.67 -0.44 -1.73
N VAL A 79 -11.23 -1.04 -0.67
CA VAL A 79 -11.86 -2.36 -0.73
C VAL A 79 -13.18 -2.29 -1.50
N ASP A 80 -13.99 -1.27 -1.26
CA ASP A 80 -15.27 -1.06 -1.92
C ASP A 80 -15.07 -0.81 -3.43
N PHE A 81 -13.97 -0.14 -3.83
CA PHE A 81 -13.61 0.09 -5.23
C PHE A 81 -13.37 -1.20 -6.04
N LEU A 82 -13.08 -2.33 -5.39
CA LEU A 82 -12.95 -3.64 -6.03
C LEU A 82 -14.24 -4.06 -6.76
N LEU A 83 -15.41 -3.57 -6.32
CA LEU A 83 -16.69 -3.89 -6.96
C LEU A 83 -17.06 -2.93 -8.10
N THR A 84 -16.42 -1.76 -8.20
CA THR A 84 -16.80 -0.72 -9.17
C THR A 84 -16.74 -1.21 -10.63
N PRO A 85 -15.69 -1.90 -11.11
CA PRO A 85 -15.66 -2.41 -12.48
C PRO A 85 -16.81 -3.39 -12.78
N ALA A 86 -17.09 -4.33 -11.88
CA ALA A 86 -18.19 -5.28 -12.00
C ALA A 86 -19.54 -4.58 -12.14
N ILE A 87 -19.81 -3.60 -11.26
CA ILE A 87 -21.10 -2.91 -11.20
C ILE A 87 -21.33 -2.07 -12.47
N LEU A 88 -20.31 -1.31 -12.92
CA LEU A 88 -20.42 -0.51 -14.15
C LEU A 88 -20.63 -1.38 -15.39
N VAL A 89 -19.92 -2.51 -15.49
CA VAL A 89 -20.13 -3.46 -16.59
C VAL A 89 -21.51 -4.11 -16.50
N SER A 90 -21.96 -4.49 -15.31
CA SER A 90 -23.29 -5.10 -15.12
C SER A 90 -24.40 -4.15 -15.55
N GLN A 91 -24.30 -2.87 -15.20
CA GLN A 91 -25.22 -1.82 -15.64
C GLN A 91 -25.23 -1.68 -17.18
N ALA A 92 -24.06 -1.68 -17.82
CA ALA A 92 -23.95 -1.65 -19.28
C ALA A 92 -24.57 -2.89 -19.94
N LEU A 93 -24.49 -4.05 -19.28
CA LEU A 93 -25.04 -5.33 -19.76
C LEU A 93 -26.52 -5.54 -19.41
N ALA A 94 -27.14 -4.74 -18.55
CA ALA A 94 -28.53 -4.94 -18.11
C ALA A 94 -29.53 -5.02 -19.29
N ASN A 95 -29.25 -4.29 -20.38
CA ASN A 95 -30.06 -4.32 -21.60
C ASN A 95 -29.73 -5.49 -22.54
N ALA A 96 -28.60 -6.18 -22.33
CA ALA A 96 -28.09 -7.32 -23.08
C ALA A 96 -28.32 -8.65 -22.34
N LYS A 97 -29.60 -9.01 -22.15
CA LYS A 97 -30.13 -10.13 -21.32
C LYS A 97 -29.47 -11.52 -21.40
N THR A 98 -28.53 -11.77 -22.30
CA THR A 98 -27.89 -13.08 -22.49
C THR A 98 -26.36 -13.01 -22.62
N ALA A 99 -25.75 -11.85 -22.35
CA ALA A 99 -24.31 -11.68 -22.44
C ALA A 99 -23.65 -11.86 -21.08
N THR A 100 -22.69 -12.78 -21.01
CA THR A 100 -21.68 -12.82 -19.95
C THR A 100 -20.38 -12.29 -20.52
N LEU A 101 -19.78 -11.32 -19.86
CA LEU A 101 -18.46 -10.81 -20.19
C LEU A 101 -17.45 -11.31 -19.17
N HIS A 102 -16.28 -11.75 -19.63
CA HIS A 102 -15.12 -11.90 -18.76
C HIS A 102 -14.01 -10.96 -19.18
N PHE A 103 -13.26 -10.44 -18.21
CA PHE A 103 -12.17 -9.50 -18.45
C PHE A 103 -11.19 -9.49 -17.27
N ASP A 104 -9.95 -9.11 -17.55
CA ASP A 104 -8.96 -8.79 -16.53
C ASP A 104 -9.07 -7.30 -16.17
N THR A 105 -8.70 -6.93 -14.94
CA THR A 105 -8.58 -5.54 -14.52
C THR A 105 -7.34 -5.36 -13.67
N ILE A 106 -6.63 -4.27 -13.95
CA ILE A 106 -5.54 -3.78 -13.11
C ILE A 106 -6.10 -2.63 -12.28
N ILE A 107 -6.11 -2.81 -10.97
CA ILE A 107 -6.62 -1.83 -10.01
C ILE A 107 -5.45 -1.24 -9.25
N GLU A 108 -5.18 0.05 -9.43
CA GLU A 108 -4.18 0.76 -8.64
C GLU A 108 -4.87 1.47 -7.47
N LEU A 109 -4.36 1.28 -6.27
CA LEU A 109 -4.84 1.84 -5.01
C LEU A 109 -3.71 2.66 -4.40
N ASN A 110 -3.86 3.98 -4.40
CA ASN A 110 -2.94 4.92 -3.78
C ASN A 110 -3.57 5.47 -2.51
N SER A 111 -3.02 5.07 -1.36
CA SER A 111 -3.45 5.57 -0.07
C SER A 111 -2.48 6.65 0.38
N SER A 112 -2.96 7.88 0.46
CA SER A 112 -2.14 9.05 0.79
C SER A 112 -1.89 9.16 2.28
N LEU A 113 -2.84 8.72 3.12
CA LEU A 113 -2.69 8.73 4.57
C LEU A 113 -1.70 7.67 5.04
N VAL A 114 -1.85 6.43 4.54
CA VAL A 114 -0.98 5.30 4.91
C VAL A 114 0.28 5.23 4.02
N ARG A 115 0.31 6.04 2.95
CA ARG A 115 1.43 6.17 2.00
C ARG A 115 1.79 4.80 1.40
N THR A 116 0.78 4.10 0.93
CA THR A 116 0.93 2.79 0.28
C THR A 116 0.43 2.87 -1.15
N HIS A 117 1.15 2.22 -2.05
CA HIS A 117 0.71 2.00 -3.41
C HIS A 117 0.55 0.49 -3.60
N VAL A 118 -0.67 0.08 -3.92
CA VAL A 118 -1.04 -1.33 -4.10
C VAL A 118 -1.65 -1.48 -5.49
N VAL A 119 -1.27 -2.52 -6.21
CA VAL A 119 -1.88 -2.90 -7.49
C VAL A 119 -2.51 -4.27 -7.33
N LEU A 120 -3.80 -4.40 -7.64
CA LEU A 120 -4.51 -5.67 -7.68
C LEU A 120 -4.71 -6.10 -9.12
N PHE A 121 -4.41 -7.36 -9.39
CA PHE A 121 -4.69 -8.01 -10.67
C PHE A 121 -5.90 -8.90 -10.46
N THR A 122 -6.99 -8.54 -11.10
CA THR A 122 -8.31 -9.08 -10.81
C THR A 122 -8.96 -9.59 -12.08
N ARG A 123 -9.70 -10.68 -11.99
CA ARG A 123 -10.48 -11.24 -13.09
C ARG A 123 -11.95 -11.19 -12.74
N TYR A 124 -12.75 -10.76 -13.70
CA TYR A 124 -14.17 -10.54 -13.56
C TYR A 124 -14.96 -11.44 -14.51
N TRP A 125 -16.11 -11.88 -14.04
CA TRP A 125 -17.18 -12.47 -14.85
C TRP A 125 -18.45 -11.72 -14.51
N VAL A 126 -19.09 -11.11 -15.49
CA VAL A 126 -20.21 -10.17 -15.26
C VAL A 126 -21.34 -10.47 -16.23
N SER A 127 -22.55 -10.62 -15.71
CA SER A 127 -23.82 -10.59 -16.43
C SER A 127 -24.61 -9.32 -16.05
N GLY A 128 -25.82 -9.16 -16.60
CA GLY A 128 -26.68 -8.04 -16.24
C GLY A 128 -27.26 -8.09 -14.81
N ASP A 129 -27.10 -9.20 -14.09
CA ASP A 129 -27.71 -9.43 -12.77
C ASP A 129 -26.84 -10.22 -11.78
N ALA A 130 -25.63 -10.61 -12.19
CA ALA A 130 -24.67 -11.28 -11.35
C ALA A 130 -23.25 -10.90 -11.74
N TYR A 131 -22.33 -11.01 -10.79
CA TYR A 131 -20.91 -10.94 -11.07
C TYR A 131 -20.11 -11.83 -10.13
N LEU A 132 -18.90 -12.15 -10.60
CA LEU A 132 -17.86 -12.72 -9.80
C LEU A 132 -16.56 -11.93 -10.00
N VAL A 133 -15.88 -11.66 -8.89
CA VAL A 133 -14.56 -11.03 -8.84
C VAL A 133 -13.58 -12.01 -8.21
N ALA A 134 -12.44 -12.25 -8.84
CA ALA A 134 -11.34 -13.02 -8.29
C ALA A 134 -10.06 -12.19 -8.29
N VAL A 135 -9.42 -12.01 -7.13
CA VAL A 135 -8.10 -11.39 -7.05
C VAL A 135 -7.04 -12.44 -7.35
N VAL A 136 -6.47 -12.38 -8.54
CA VAL A 136 -5.45 -13.31 -9.02
C VAL A 136 -4.11 -13.04 -8.37
N TRP A 137 -3.75 -11.76 -8.25
CA TRP A 137 -2.47 -11.33 -7.68
C TRP A 137 -2.53 -9.92 -7.12
N SER A 138 -1.52 -9.53 -6.35
CA SER A 138 -1.33 -8.17 -5.87
C SER A 138 0.15 -7.80 -5.79
N GLU A 139 0.48 -6.53 -6.06
CA GLU A 139 1.81 -5.95 -5.84
C GLU A 139 1.71 -4.75 -4.87
N PRO A 140 2.61 -4.63 -3.86
CA PRO A 140 3.59 -5.64 -3.48
C PRO A 140 2.90 -6.92 -3.00
N HIS A 141 3.48 -8.09 -3.28
CA HIS A 141 2.88 -9.37 -2.90
C HIS A 141 2.63 -9.51 -1.39
N ALA A 142 3.47 -8.95 -0.52
CA ALA A 142 3.32 -9.13 0.92
C ALA A 142 3.78 -7.90 1.72
N GLY A 143 3.05 -7.64 2.81
CA GLY A 143 3.32 -6.57 3.76
C GLY A 143 2.99 -5.18 3.23
N GLY A 144 2.59 -4.27 4.12
CA GLY A 144 2.34 -2.87 3.76
C GLY A 144 1.21 -2.66 2.75
N LEU A 145 0.31 -3.64 2.60
CA LEU A 145 -0.91 -3.50 1.83
C LEU A 145 -1.90 -2.69 2.66
N ASN A 146 -2.37 -1.55 2.14
CA ASN A 146 -3.55 -0.91 2.70
C ASN A 146 -4.83 -1.64 2.23
N PHE A 147 -4.93 -2.91 2.63
CA PHE A 147 -6.02 -3.83 2.35
C PHE A 147 -6.23 -4.70 3.60
N PRO A 148 -7.48 -5.00 4.00
CA PRO A 148 -7.78 -5.63 5.30
C PRO A 148 -7.27 -7.07 5.44
N ILE A 149 -7.00 -7.73 4.33
CA ILE A 149 -6.56 -9.12 4.26
C ILE A 149 -5.47 -9.27 3.19
N TYR A 150 -4.87 -10.45 3.08
CA TYR A 150 -4.01 -10.76 1.93
C TYR A 150 -4.92 -10.88 0.68
N PRO A 151 -4.86 -9.99 -0.32
CA PRO A 151 -5.85 -9.97 -1.39
C PRO A 151 -5.87 -11.22 -2.30
N PRO A 152 -4.73 -11.80 -2.72
CA PRO A 152 -4.76 -12.93 -3.64
C PRO A 152 -5.55 -14.12 -3.08
N THR A 153 -6.31 -14.77 -3.96
CA THR A 153 -7.29 -15.83 -3.64
C THR A 153 -8.60 -15.35 -3.04
N LEU A 154 -8.79 -14.04 -2.83
CA LEU A 154 -10.10 -13.47 -2.53
C LEU A 154 -11.03 -13.62 -3.72
N ARG A 155 -12.23 -14.14 -3.45
CA ARG A 155 -13.34 -14.24 -4.39
C ARG A 155 -14.58 -13.59 -3.81
N LEU A 156 -15.25 -12.81 -4.63
CA LEU A 156 -16.52 -12.16 -4.32
C LEU A 156 -17.53 -12.57 -5.39
N LEU A 157 -18.65 -13.14 -4.96
CA LEU A 157 -19.76 -13.52 -5.83
C LEU A 157 -20.97 -12.70 -5.41
N SER A 158 -21.71 -12.22 -6.39
CA SER A 158 -22.94 -11.49 -6.16
C SER A 158 -23.95 -11.87 -7.22
N ASP A 159 -25.13 -12.32 -6.81
CA ASP A 159 -26.25 -12.63 -7.69
C ASP A 159 -27.53 -11.96 -7.17
N ARG A 160 -28.71 -12.39 -7.63
CA ARG A 160 -29.99 -11.81 -7.17
C ARG A 160 -30.31 -12.12 -5.71
N ASP A 161 -29.89 -13.29 -5.23
CA ASP A 161 -30.34 -13.87 -3.98
C ASP A 161 -29.31 -13.72 -2.86
N GLN A 162 -28.03 -13.60 -3.21
CA GLN A 162 -26.94 -13.56 -2.23
C GLN A 162 -25.72 -12.74 -2.68
N PHE A 163 -24.94 -12.37 -1.68
CA PHE A 163 -23.55 -11.93 -1.79
C PHE A 163 -22.67 -12.93 -1.02
N ALA A 164 -21.62 -13.46 -1.64
CA ALA A 164 -20.74 -14.44 -1.03
C ALA A 164 -19.27 -14.02 -1.12
N ILE A 165 -18.53 -14.28 -0.04
CA ILE A 165 -17.09 -14.07 0.08
C ILE A 165 -16.46 -15.43 0.31
N SER A 166 -15.38 -15.72 -0.43
CA SER A 166 -14.54 -16.88 -0.14
C SER A 166 -13.06 -16.53 -0.31
N HIS A 167 -12.21 -17.19 0.47
CA HIS A 167 -10.78 -16.97 0.47
C HIS A 167 -10.02 -18.26 0.76
N GLN A 168 -9.14 -18.71 -0.16
CA GLN A 168 -8.46 -20.01 -0.03
C GLN A 168 -7.55 -20.11 1.20
N ILE A 169 -6.87 -19.02 1.56
CA ILE A 169 -5.91 -19.03 2.69
C ILE A 169 -6.54 -18.59 4.01
N GLN A 170 -7.58 -17.75 3.99
CA GLN A 170 -8.13 -17.06 5.16
C GLN A 170 -9.63 -17.32 5.29
N HIS A 171 -10.00 -18.60 5.43
CA HIS A 171 -11.38 -19.08 5.53
C HIS A 171 -12.23 -18.42 6.64
N MET A 172 -11.59 -17.78 7.63
CA MET A 172 -12.29 -17.01 8.66
C MET A 172 -13.09 -15.83 8.11
N TYR A 173 -12.87 -15.43 6.86
CA TYR A 173 -13.65 -14.39 6.17
C TYR A 173 -14.68 -14.96 5.18
N ASP A 174 -14.77 -16.29 5.05
CA ASP A 174 -15.76 -16.92 4.19
C ASP A 174 -17.17 -16.64 4.77
N GLY A 175 -18.12 -16.29 3.91
CA GLY A 175 -19.47 -15.98 4.33
C GLY A 175 -20.42 -15.77 3.16
N ALA A 176 -21.70 -16.11 3.36
CA ALA A 176 -22.78 -15.86 2.43
C ALA A 176 -23.86 -15.02 3.11
N PHE A 177 -24.36 -14.01 2.40
CA PHE A 177 -25.28 -13.02 2.92
C PHE A 177 -26.49 -12.92 1.98
N SER A 178 -27.68 -13.24 2.48
CA SER A 178 -28.91 -13.14 1.70
C SER A 178 -29.24 -11.69 1.35
N LYS A 179 -29.74 -11.45 0.13
CA LYS A 179 -30.21 -10.14 -0.31
C LYS A 179 -31.72 -9.97 -0.05
N PRO A 180 -32.18 -8.73 0.20
CA PRO A 180 -31.41 -7.49 0.28
C PRO A 180 -30.58 -7.38 1.57
N LEU A 181 -29.40 -6.75 1.51
CA LEU A 181 -28.44 -6.69 2.62
C LEU A 181 -28.81 -5.70 3.75
N GLY A 182 -29.83 -4.86 3.54
CA GLY A 182 -30.18 -3.76 4.43
C GLY A 182 -29.16 -2.61 4.41
N PRO A 183 -29.43 -1.50 5.12
CA PRO A 183 -28.49 -0.39 5.21
C PRO A 183 -27.24 -0.76 6.02
N ARG A 184 -26.10 -0.16 5.67
CA ARG A 184 -24.86 -0.28 6.47
C ARG A 184 -25.08 0.40 7.84
N GLY A 185 -24.70 -0.29 8.91
CA GLY A 185 -24.68 0.29 10.25
C GLY A 185 -23.54 1.30 10.46
N PRO A 186 -23.36 1.82 11.69
CA PRO A 186 -22.25 2.71 12.03
C PRO A 186 -20.89 2.11 11.64
N PHE A 187 -19.98 2.96 11.16
CA PHE A 187 -18.61 2.54 10.85
C PHE A 187 -17.79 2.50 12.14
N VAL A 188 -17.50 1.28 12.61
CA VAL A 188 -16.88 1.05 13.94
C VAL A 188 -15.40 0.64 13.88
N HIS A 189 -14.78 0.69 12.70
CA HIS A 189 -13.41 0.20 12.49
C HIS A 189 -12.38 1.33 12.57
N ARG A 190 -11.19 1.02 13.09
CA ARG A 190 -10.13 2.00 13.42
C ARG A 190 -8.75 1.44 13.17
N PHE A 191 -7.75 2.32 13.18
CA PHE A 191 -6.33 1.96 13.10
C PHE A 191 -6.03 1.12 11.87
N ASN A 192 -6.57 1.56 10.73
CA ASN A 192 -6.45 0.85 9.47
C ASN A 192 -7.05 -0.57 9.53
N ALA A 193 -8.22 -0.70 10.16
CA ALA A 193 -9.00 -1.94 10.17
C ALA A 193 -10.28 -1.74 9.35
N TYR A 194 -10.67 -2.78 8.61
CA TYR A 194 -11.95 -2.86 7.90
C TYR A 194 -12.31 -4.33 7.87
N THR A 195 -13.53 -4.70 8.25
CA THR A 195 -13.92 -6.11 8.19
C THR A 195 -14.35 -6.41 6.77
N LEU A 196 -13.70 -7.38 6.14
CA LEU A 196 -13.97 -7.71 4.74
C LEU A 196 -15.45 -7.99 4.45
N SER A 197 -16.19 -8.56 5.40
CA SER A 197 -17.63 -8.78 5.26
C SER A 197 -18.41 -7.52 4.89
N ASP A 198 -17.96 -6.34 5.31
CA ASP A 198 -18.67 -5.08 5.08
C ASP A 198 -18.60 -4.59 3.64
N ILE A 199 -17.73 -5.17 2.81
CA ILE A 199 -17.71 -4.94 1.36
C ILE A 199 -19.07 -5.27 0.71
N ARG A 200 -19.88 -6.16 1.32
CA ARG A 200 -21.22 -6.51 0.82
C ARG A 200 -22.12 -5.27 0.62
N PHE A 201 -21.98 -4.26 1.49
CA PHE A 201 -22.78 -3.03 1.39
C PHE A 201 -22.31 -2.10 0.27
N ALA A 202 -21.05 -2.24 -0.19
CA ALA A 202 -20.49 -1.42 -1.25
C ALA A 202 -21.23 -1.58 -2.57
N GLU A 203 -21.87 -2.73 -2.81
CA GLU A 203 -22.67 -2.95 -4.01
C GLU A 203 -23.85 -1.97 -4.09
N GLN A 204 -24.70 -1.93 -3.05
CA GLN A 204 -25.86 -1.05 -3.03
C GLN A 204 -25.44 0.42 -3.03
N GLU A 205 -24.39 0.75 -2.28
CA GLU A 205 -23.83 2.11 -2.24
C GLU A 205 -23.37 2.53 -3.65
N THR A 206 -22.57 1.70 -4.33
CA THR A 206 -22.06 1.99 -5.68
C THR A 206 -23.17 2.07 -6.71
N LEU A 207 -24.17 1.18 -6.66
CA LEU A 207 -25.34 1.25 -7.54
C LEU A 207 -26.08 2.58 -7.40
N GLY A 208 -26.26 3.08 -6.17
CA GLY A 208 -26.86 4.39 -5.91
C GLY A 208 -26.03 5.54 -6.48
N LEU A 209 -24.70 5.46 -6.44
CA LEU A 209 -23.81 6.51 -6.96
C LEU A 209 -23.91 6.66 -8.49
N PHE A 210 -24.09 5.56 -9.22
CA PHE A 210 -24.13 5.58 -10.69
C PHE A 210 -25.54 5.54 -11.29
N GLY A 211 -26.56 5.19 -10.50
CA GLY A 211 -27.95 5.07 -10.96
C GLY A 211 -28.66 6.40 -11.24
N ASP A 212 -28.30 7.46 -10.51
CA ASP A 212 -29.02 8.75 -10.55
C ASP A 212 -28.39 9.79 -11.48
N LEU A 213 -27.32 9.43 -12.20
CA LEU A 213 -26.59 10.41 -13.00
C LEU A 213 -27.20 10.59 -14.38
N GLU A 214 -27.68 11.81 -14.65
CA GLU A 214 -27.86 12.33 -16.01
C GLU A 214 -26.49 12.34 -16.71
N SER A 215 -26.20 11.25 -17.39
CA SER A 215 -24.98 11.10 -18.16
C SER A 215 -24.94 12.16 -19.27
N GLN A 216 -23.86 12.94 -19.35
CA GLN A 216 -23.60 13.87 -20.46
C GLN A 216 -23.43 13.07 -21.76
N CYS A 217 -24.54 12.78 -22.42
CA CYS A 217 -24.56 12.19 -23.75
C CYS A 217 -24.14 13.25 -24.76
N VAL A 218 -23.07 12.99 -25.53
CA VAL A 218 -22.85 13.73 -26.77
C VAL A 218 -23.82 13.15 -27.79
N ASP A 219 -24.90 13.88 -28.05
CA ASP A 219 -25.95 13.44 -28.98
C ASP A 219 -25.43 13.52 -30.42
N SER A 220 -24.99 12.39 -30.95
CA SER A 220 -24.51 12.25 -32.34
C SER A 220 -25.59 11.61 -33.21
N GLY A 221 -26.80 12.16 -33.19
CA GLY A 221 -27.77 12.09 -34.27
C GLY A 221 -28.31 10.71 -34.70
N ASN A 222 -28.11 9.65 -33.91
CA ASN A 222 -28.89 8.37 -33.94
C ASN A 222 -28.34 7.27 -32.99
N LYS A 223 -27.21 7.49 -32.31
CA LYS A 223 -26.69 6.60 -31.25
C LYS A 223 -26.09 7.40 -30.10
N THR A 224 -26.62 7.25 -28.90
CA THR A 224 -25.97 7.70 -27.67
C THR A 224 -24.81 6.75 -27.34
N SER A 225 -23.58 7.15 -27.69
CA SER A 225 -22.36 6.48 -27.22
C SER A 225 -21.79 7.26 -26.04
N PHE A 226 -21.62 6.58 -24.90
CA PHE A 226 -20.81 7.12 -23.83
C PHE A 226 -19.34 7.06 -24.24
N HIS A 227 -18.66 8.18 -24.10
CA HIS A 227 -17.21 8.25 -24.25
C HIS A 227 -16.53 8.53 -22.91
N ARG A 228 -17.14 9.39 -22.09
CA ARG A 228 -16.62 9.76 -20.77
C ARG A 228 -17.74 10.21 -19.85
N GLN A 229 -17.75 9.72 -18.62
CA GLN A 229 -18.59 10.20 -17.53
C GLN A 229 -17.70 10.86 -16.47
N ARG A 230 -18.16 11.98 -15.90
CA ARG A 230 -17.54 12.66 -14.76
C ARG A 230 -18.55 12.73 -13.63
N LEU A 231 -18.14 12.31 -12.44
CA LEU A 231 -18.96 12.25 -11.25
C LEU A 231 -18.18 12.86 -10.09
N VAL A 232 -18.77 13.84 -9.41
CA VAL A 232 -18.22 14.37 -8.16
C VAL A 232 -19.03 13.77 -7.01
N LEU A 233 -18.35 13.03 -6.15
CA LEU A 233 -18.92 12.54 -4.90
C LEU A 233 -18.59 13.54 -3.80
N PRO A 234 -19.59 14.27 -3.28
CA PRO A 234 -19.33 15.21 -2.21
C PRO A 234 -18.94 14.48 -0.92
N GLU A 235 -18.33 15.21 0.01
CA GLU A 235 -18.20 14.78 1.40
C GLU A 235 -19.55 14.25 1.93
N GLN A 236 -19.53 13.04 2.48
CA GLN A 236 -20.71 12.41 3.03
C GLN A 236 -20.56 12.24 4.54
N THR A 237 -21.51 12.79 5.29
CA THR A 237 -21.60 12.57 6.73
C THR A 237 -21.91 11.11 7.02
N ILE A 238 -21.10 10.48 7.87
CA ILE A 238 -21.30 9.09 8.31
C ILE A 238 -21.25 8.99 9.83
N THR A 239 -21.99 8.03 10.38
CA THR A 239 -21.90 7.70 11.81
C THR A 239 -20.69 6.82 12.04
N LEU A 240 -19.74 7.32 12.82
CA LEU A 240 -18.61 6.56 13.35
C LEU A 240 -18.99 6.03 14.74
N GLY A 241 -18.41 4.89 15.13
CA GLY A 241 -18.73 4.30 16.42
C GLY A 241 -17.61 3.49 17.05
N PHE A 242 -17.85 3.03 18.27
CA PHE A 242 -17.04 2.04 18.96
C PHE A 242 -17.74 0.67 18.86
N ARG A 243 -16.98 -0.43 18.77
CA ARG A 243 -17.57 -1.78 18.83
C ARG A 243 -18.18 -2.09 20.20
N GLN A 244 -17.63 -1.48 21.25
CA GLN A 244 -18.12 -1.54 22.62
C GLN A 244 -18.79 -0.19 22.96
N GLU A 245 -19.14 0.04 24.23
CA GLU A 245 -19.87 1.23 24.66
C GLU A 245 -19.12 2.56 24.42
N GLY A 246 -17.83 2.50 24.05
CA GLY A 246 -16.97 3.65 23.80
C GLY A 246 -16.36 4.22 25.08
N PRO A 247 -15.49 5.23 24.98
CA PRO A 247 -14.85 5.87 26.11
C PRO A 247 -15.87 6.72 26.85
N THR A 248 -15.78 6.66 28.16
CA THR A 248 -16.37 7.68 29.02
C THR A 248 -15.32 8.76 29.23
N ILE A 249 -15.63 9.98 28.77
CA ILE A 249 -14.78 11.14 28.99
C ILE A 249 -15.34 11.88 30.20
N THR A 250 -14.51 12.09 31.21
CA THR A 250 -14.85 12.83 32.42
C THR A 250 -14.16 14.18 32.42
N ILE A 251 -14.92 15.28 32.48
CA ILE A 251 -14.40 16.66 32.55
C ILE A 251 -15.10 17.35 33.70
N ALA A 252 -14.32 17.94 34.63
CA ALA A 252 -14.83 18.62 35.83
C ALA A 252 -15.84 17.77 36.66
N GLY A 253 -15.65 16.45 36.70
CA GLY A 253 -16.53 15.52 37.41
C GLY A 253 -17.78 15.06 36.64
N GLU A 254 -18.10 15.67 35.49
CA GLU A 254 -19.16 15.21 34.60
C GLU A 254 -18.62 14.14 33.64
N SER A 255 -19.30 13.00 33.57
CA SER A 255 -18.92 11.88 32.71
C SER A 255 -19.90 11.72 31.55
N GLN A 256 -19.38 11.70 30.32
CA GLN A 256 -20.17 11.44 29.11
C GLN A 256 -19.61 10.26 28.34
N GLN A 257 -20.47 9.30 28.00
CA GLN A 257 -20.11 8.13 27.19
C GLN A 257 -20.27 8.45 25.70
N TYR A 258 -19.22 8.21 24.92
CA TYR A 258 -19.20 8.46 23.47
C TYR A 258 -19.22 7.13 22.71
N SER A 259 -20.40 6.58 22.45
CA SER A 259 -20.55 5.34 21.68
C SER A 259 -20.53 5.58 20.17
N GLN A 260 -21.01 6.74 19.73
CA GLN A 260 -21.08 7.16 18.33
C GLN A 260 -20.80 8.65 18.17
N PHE A 261 -20.31 9.04 17.01
CA PHE A 261 -20.06 10.43 16.65
C PHE A 261 -20.10 10.59 15.13
N VAL A 262 -20.11 11.84 14.68
CA VAL A 262 -20.22 12.18 13.27
C VAL A 262 -18.81 12.25 12.65
N GLY A 263 -18.61 11.54 11.55
CA GLY A 263 -17.42 11.61 10.71
C GLY A 263 -17.75 11.98 9.27
N VAL A 264 -16.71 12.09 8.45
CA VAL A 264 -16.83 12.47 7.04
C VAL A 264 -16.19 11.39 6.17
N GLN A 265 -17.00 10.75 5.33
CA GLN A 265 -16.55 9.93 4.22
C GLN A 265 -16.24 10.85 3.02
N TYR A 266 -15.25 10.48 2.21
CA TYR A 266 -14.82 11.29 1.06
C TYR A 266 -14.30 12.68 1.40
N LYS A 267 -13.61 12.85 2.54
CA LYS A 267 -12.99 14.12 2.95
C LYS A 267 -12.27 14.81 1.78
N GLY A 268 -12.67 16.03 1.44
CA GLY A 268 -12.21 16.81 0.29
C GLY A 268 -12.81 16.39 -1.06
N ASP A 269 -14.00 15.79 -1.06
CA ASP A 269 -14.73 15.18 -2.20
C ASP A 269 -13.93 14.12 -2.98
N ARG A 270 -14.60 13.43 -3.92
CA ARG A 270 -13.95 12.54 -4.90
C ARG A 270 -14.40 12.88 -6.31
N LEU A 271 -13.46 13.02 -7.24
CA LEU A 271 -13.75 13.15 -8.66
C LEU A 271 -13.53 11.80 -9.35
N HIS A 272 -14.62 11.17 -9.79
CA HIS A 272 -14.63 9.96 -10.59
C HIS A 272 -14.69 10.32 -12.07
N ILE A 273 -13.83 9.72 -12.88
CA ILE A 273 -13.82 9.83 -14.34
C ILE A 273 -13.87 8.41 -14.90
N VAL A 274 -14.91 8.10 -15.67
CA VAL A 274 -15.09 6.80 -16.31
C VAL A 274 -14.99 7.01 -17.82
N ASP A 275 -13.98 6.42 -18.45
CA ASP A 275 -13.83 6.37 -19.91
C ASP A 275 -14.54 5.11 -20.44
N TYR A 276 -15.25 5.25 -21.56
CA TYR A 276 -16.04 4.19 -22.17
C TYR A 276 -15.64 3.97 -23.64
N GLU A 277 -15.67 2.72 -24.08
CA GLU A 277 -15.46 2.35 -25.48
C GLU A 277 -16.54 1.41 -26.00
N PRO A 278 -16.95 1.54 -27.28
CA PRO A 278 -17.88 0.62 -27.89
C PRO A 278 -17.23 -0.74 -28.12
N MET A 279 -17.86 -1.80 -27.61
CA MET A 279 -17.47 -3.19 -27.79
C MET A 279 -18.60 -3.99 -28.46
N GLN A 280 -18.25 -4.87 -29.40
CA GLN A 280 -19.19 -5.82 -29.97
C GLN A 280 -19.34 -7.03 -29.05
N ILE A 281 -20.56 -7.25 -28.54
CA ILE A 281 -20.93 -8.43 -27.76
C ILE A 281 -22.06 -9.14 -28.50
N GLY A 282 -21.71 -10.20 -29.23
CA GLY A 282 -22.62 -10.82 -30.19
C GLY A 282 -23.04 -9.82 -31.28
N PRO A 283 -24.34 -9.66 -31.56
CA PRO A 283 -24.82 -8.72 -32.59
C PRO A 283 -24.99 -7.28 -32.08
N ARG A 284 -24.65 -6.98 -30.82
CA ARG A 284 -24.91 -5.69 -30.18
C ARG A 284 -23.61 -4.95 -29.90
N SER A 285 -23.62 -3.65 -30.19
CA SER A 285 -22.59 -2.73 -29.71
C SER A 285 -22.98 -2.22 -28.34
N VAL A 286 -22.18 -2.52 -27.31
CA VAL A 286 -22.36 -2.05 -25.94
C VAL A 286 -21.21 -1.12 -25.59
N SER A 287 -21.48 0.01 -24.96
CA SER A 287 -20.45 0.91 -24.45
C SER A 287 -20.00 0.39 -23.09
N LEU A 288 -18.76 -0.09 -22.98
CA LEU A 288 -18.20 -0.65 -21.76
C LEU A 288 -17.20 0.33 -21.13
N PRO A 289 -17.11 0.39 -19.79
CA PRO A 289 -16.03 1.13 -19.15
C PRO A 289 -14.69 0.51 -19.54
N THR A 290 -13.69 1.32 -19.84
CA THR A 290 -12.32 0.86 -20.10
C THR A 290 -11.34 1.34 -19.04
N LEU A 291 -11.62 2.51 -18.45
CA LEU A 291 -10.79 3.09 -17.40
C LEU A 291 -11.62 3.93 -16.43
N VAL A 292 -11.56 3.57 -15.14
CA VAL A 292 -12.09 4.36 -14.05
C VAL A 292 -10.91 5.03 -13.34
N ARG A 293 -10.94 6.35 -13.16
CA ARG A 293 -9.96 7.09 -12.34
C ARG A 293 -10.68 7.84 -11.24
N VAL A 294 -10.10 7.83 -10.04
CA VAL A 294 -10.60 8.58 -8.89
C VAL A 294 -9.51 9.51 -8.40
N TYR A 295 -9.86 10.78 -8.28
CA TYR A 295 -9.02 11.84 -7.75
C TYR A 295 -9.64 12.43 -6.48
N SER A 296 -8.85 13.18 -5.72
CA SER A 296 -9.41 14.12 -4.74
C SER A 296 -10.34 15.13 -5.42
N GLY A 297 -11.25 15.77 -4.67
CA GLY A 297 -12.23 16.72 -5.21
C GLY A 297 -11.63 17.85 -6.04
N HIS A 298 -10.43 18.31 -5.67
CA HIS A 298 -9.69 19.34 -6.41
C HIS A 298 -9.00 18.80 -7.68
N GLY A 299 -9.08 17.50 -7.97
CA GLY A 299 -8.49 16.85 -9.14
C GLY A 299 -6.96 16.76 -9.13
N LYS A 300 -6.30 17.18 -8.04
CA LYS A 300 -4.83 17.26 -7.96
C LYS A 300 -4.18 15.94 -7.58
N GLU A 301 -4.84 15.14 -6.74
CA GLU A 301 -4.27 13.93 -6.18
C GLU A 301 -4.95 12.71 -6.79
N PHE A 302 -4.16 11.83 -7.39
CA PHE A 302 -4.62 10.54 -7.86
C PHE A 302 -4.76 9.56 -6.69
N LEU A 303 -5.95 8.98 -6.51
CA LEU A 303 -6.25 8.07 -5.41
C LEU A 303 -6.34 6.62 -5.87
N ARG A 304 -6.95 6.35 -7.02
CA ARG A 304 -7.09 4.97 -7.54
C ARG A 304 -7.53 4.93 -8.99
N SER A 305 -7.23 3.83 -9.66
CA SER A 305 -7.66 3.53 -11.02
C SER A 305 -8.10 2.07 -11.16
N ALA A 306 -8.98 1.80 -12.11
CA ALA A 306 -9.26 0.46 -12.59
C ALA A 306 -9.22 0.47 -14.12
N ARG A 307 -8.29 -0.26 -14.72
CA ARG A 307 -8.13 -0.41 -16.17
C ARG A 307 -8.59 -1.80 -16.59
N LEU A 308 -9.64 -1.87 -17.39
CA LEU A 308 -10.16 -3.13 -17.93
C LEU A 308 -9.29 -3.56 -19.11
N ALA A 309 -8.99 -4.85 -19.19
CA ALA A 309 -8.16 -5.45 -20.21
C ALA A 309 -8.77 -6.76 -20.70
N ARG A 310 -8.55 -7.06 -21.98
CA ARG A 310 -8.97 -8.31 -22.63
C ARG A 310 -10.44 -8.71 -22.38
N PRO A 311 -11.41 -7.80 -22.58
CA PRO A 311 -12.81 -8.18 -22.50
C PRO A 311 -13.17 -9.19 -23.59
N VAL A 312 -13.75 -10.31 -23.19
CA VAL A 312 -14.17 -11.40 -24.07
C VAL A 312 -15.61 -11.77 -23.73
N GLY A 313 -16.48 -11.63 -24.74
CA GLY A 313 -17.86 -12.10 -24.65
C GLY A 313 -17.91 -13.62 -24.64
N SER A 314 -18.72 -14.21 -23.76
CA SER A 314 -18.87 -15.65 -23.68
C SER A 314 -20.34 -16.05 -23.46
N HIS A 315 -20.73 -17.20 -24.02
CA HIS A 315 -22.03 -17.84 -23.75
C HIS A 315 -21.92 -18.88 -22.63
N THR A 316 -21.06 -18.59 -21.66
CA THR A 316 -20.75 -19.50 -20.55
C THR A 316 -21.94 -19.58 -19.61
N SER A 317 -22.43 -20.79 -19.34
CA SER A 317 -23.47 -21.03 -18.33
C SER A 317 -22.96 -20.70 -16.91
N GLY A 318 -23.86 -20.49 -15.95
CA GLY A 318 -23.48 -20.22 -14.55
C GLY A 318 -22.53 -21.27 -13.97
N ASP A 319 -22.84 -22.56 -14.18
CA ASP A 319 -22.01 -23.68 -13.72
C ASP A 319 -20.60 -23.64 -14.31
N GLN A 320 -20.47 -23.31 -15.60
CA GLN A 320 -19.17 -23.19 -16.26
C GLN A 320 -18.39 -21.96 -15.76
N ILE A 321 -19.07 -20.88 -15.34
CA ILE A 321 -18.41 -19.75 -14.67
C ILE A 321 -17.88 -20.24 -13.32
N GLU A 322 -18.68 -20.92 -12.52
CA GLU A 322 -18.21 -21.44 -11.22
C GLU A 322 -17.00 -22.37 -11.36
N ASP A 323 -17.00 -23.27 -12.35
CA ASP A 323 -15.89 -24.17 -12.65
C ASP A 323 -14.64 -23.41 -13.12
N ALA A 324 -14.79 -22.52 -14.11
CA ALA A 324 -13.68 -21.71 -14.62
C ALA A 324 -13.06 -20.87 -13.49
N VAL A 325 -13.90 -20.29 -12.64
CA VAL A 325 -13.47 -19.51 -11.48
C VAL A 325 -12.83 -20.40 -10.41
N GLY A 326 -13.33 -21.62 -10.22
CA GLY A 326 -12.72 -22.61 -9.35
C GLY A 326 -11.25 -22.89 -9.70
N SER A 327 -10.88 -22.71 -10.97
CA SER A 327 -9.48 -22.79 -11.43
C SER A 327 -8.74 -21.44 -11.45
N LEU A 328 -9.42 -20.34 -11.78
CA LEU A 328 -8.83 -19.02 -12.01
C LEU A 328 -8.90 -18.15 -10.74
N GLY A 329 -7.76 -17.99 -10.07
CA GLY A 329 -7.64 -17.22 -8.83
C GLY A 329 -7.43 -18.07 -7.58
N ARG A 330 -7.23 -19.38 -7.72
CA ARG A 330 -6.72 -20.25 -6.65
C ARG A 330 -5.23 -20.50 -6.83
N PHE A 331 -4.59 -20.76 -5.71
CA PHE A 331 -3.29 -21.39 -5.66
C PHE A 331 -3.47 -22.88 -5.90
N ASP A 332 -2.74 -23.41 -6.88
CA ASP A 332 -2.67 -24.85 -7.09
C ASP A 332 -1.83 -25.54 -5.99
N ALA A 333 -1.63 -26.84 -6.11
CA ALA A 333 -0.89 -27.61 -5.11
C ALA A 333 0.58 -27.16 -5.00
N ASP A 334 1.21 -26.73 -6.09
CA ASP A 334 2.61 -26.32 -6.12
C ASP A 334 2.77 -24.87 -5.62
N ASP A 335 1.83 -23.97 -5.92
CA ASP A 335 1.71 -22.64 -5.31
C ASP A 335 1.59 -22.74 -3.78
N VAL A 336 0.66 -23.57 -3.29
CA VAL A 336 0.47 -23.81 -1.85
C VAL A 336 1.74 -24.40 -1.24
N LYS A 337 2.37 -25.37 -1.91
CA LYS A 337 3.59 -25.99 -1.42
C LYS A 337 4.77 -25.02 -1.34
N CYS A 338 4.92 -24.15 -2.34
CA CYS A 338 5.92 -23.08 -2.33
C CYS A 338 5.74 -22.19 -1.11
N ARG A 339 4.50 -21.74 -0.86
CA ARG A 339 4.17 -20.88 0.30
C ARG A 339 4.40 -21.57 1.64
N GLU A 340 4.04 -22.84 1.79
CA GLU A 340 4.33 -23.62 3.00
C GLU A 340 5.83 -23.66 3.30
N LEU A 341 6.65 -23.91 2.27
CA LEU A 341 8.11 -23.95 2.41
C LEU A 341 8.67 -22.56 2.71
N LEU A 342 8.15 -21.52 2.07
CA LEU A 342 8.53 -20.14 2.36
C LEU A 342 8.29 -19.80 3.83
N LEU A 343 7.10 -20.11 4.37
CA LEU A 343 6.80 -19.87 5.78
C LEU A 343 7.68 -20.70 6.72
N LYS A 344 7.98 -21.95 6.35
CA LYS A 344 8.84 -22.84 7.13
C LYS A 344 10.30 -22.38 7.19
N TYR A 345 10.80 -21.80 6.09
CA TYR A 345 12.20 -21.43 5.90
C TYR A 345 12.45 -19.94 5.82
N TRP A 346 11.45 -19.10 6.13
CA TRP A 346 11.55 -17.64 6.04
C TRP A 346 12.80 -17.13 6.76
N MET A 347 13.71 -16.55 5.97
CA MET A 347 14.98 -15.97 6.43
C MET A 347 15.92 -16.95 7.15
N LYS A 348 15.80 -18.26 6.89
CA LYS A 348 16.76 -19.28 7.36
C LYS A 348 17.90 -19.47 6.37
N SER A 349 19.05 -19.94 6.86
CA SER A 349 20.16 -20.31 6.00
C SER A 349 19.81 -21.53 5.15
N VAL A 350 20.39 -21.67 3.95
CA VAL A 350 20.25 -22.88 3.12
C VAL A 350 20.68 -24.14 3.89
N GLN A 351 21.64 -24.00 4.81
CA GLN A 351 22.12 -25.11 5.66
C GLN A 351 21.04 -25.63 6.62
N ASP A 352 20.04 -24.80 6.94
CA ASP A 352 18.93 -25.16 7.82
C ASP A 352 17.78 -25.85 7.04
N ILE A 353 17.87 -25.92 5.71
CA ILE A 353 16.85 -26.55 4.88
C ILE A 353 17.05 -28.06 4.88
N ALA A 354 15.99 -28.79 5.26
CA ALA A 354 16.04 -30.24 5.29
C ALA A 354 16.28 -30.78 3.87
N PRO A 355 17.09 -31.84 3.68
CA PRO A 355 17.41 -32.34 2.33
C PRO A 355 16.18 -32.69 1.47
N ALA A 356 15.12 -33.22 2.09
CA ALA A 356 13.86 -33.53 1.41
C ALA A 356 13.13 -32.26 0.92
N ASP A 357 13.17 -31.18 1.70
CA ASP A 357 12.57 -29.91 1.33
C ASP A 357 13.43 -29.19 0.29
N ALA A 358 14.75 -29.27 0.37
CA ALA A 358 15.65 -28.78 -0.69
C ALA A 358 15.38 -29.48 -2.04
N LYS A 359 15.09 -30.79 -2.04
CA LYS A 359 14.65 -31.50 -3.25
C LYS A 359 13.29 -30.98 -3.74
N SER A 360 12.37 -30.69 -2.83
CA SER A 360 11.04 -30.14 -3.16
C SER A 360 11.15 -28.73 -3.76
N LEU A 361 12.01 -27.87 -3.20
CA LEU A 361 12.28 -26.53 -3.73
C LEU A 361 12.83 -26.58 -5.15
N ARG A 362 13.78 -27.48 -5.45
CA ARG A 362 14.30 -27.65 -6.82
C ARG A 362 13.26 -28.19 -7.79
N ARG A 363 12.39 -29.10 -7.35
CA ARG A 363 11.25 -29.57 -8.16
C ARG A 363 10.28 -28.43 -8.47
N LEU A 364 9.96 -27.60 -7.47
CA LEU A 364 9.10 -26.43 -7.64
C LEU A 364 9.75 -25.41 -8.58
N LEU A 365 11.06 -25.18 -8.46
CA LEU A 365 11.77 -24.27 -9.37
C LEU A 365 11.65 -24.76 -10.82
N ALA A 366 11.89 -26.04 -11.08
CA ALA A 366 11.71 -26.63 -12.41
C ALA A 366 10.25 -26.57 -12.91
N HIS A 367 9.27 -26.64 -12.00
CA HIS A 367 7.86 -26.47 -12.35
C HIS A 367 7.58 -25.02 -12.79
N PHE A 368 8.00 -24.03 -12.00
CA PHE A 368 7.82 -22.62 -12.31
C PHE A 368 8.84 -22.08 -13.34
N ASP A 369 9.76 -22.89 -13.86
CA ASP A 369 10.56 -22.52 -15.03
C ASP A 369 9.78 -22.69 -16.35
N VAL A 370 8.69 -23.46 -16.32
CA VAL A 370 7.78 -23.58 -17.46
C VAL A 370 7.01 -22.26 -17.59
N PRO A 371 7.11 -21.54 -18.71
CA PRO A 371 6.40 -20.27 -18.86
C PRO A 371 4.88 -20.47 -18.73
N PRO A 372 4.16 -19.50 -18.14
CA PRO A 372 2.72 -19.60 -18.04
C PRO A 372 2.08 -19.63 -19.44
N PRO A 373 0.82 -20.12 -19.57
CA PRO A 373 0.09 -20.12 -20.83
C PRO A 373 0.13 -18.76 -21.55
N GLN A 374 0.09 -18.75 -22.88
CA GLN A 374 0.20 -17.51 -23.67
C GLN A 374 -0.95 -16.53 -23.40
N ASP A 375 -2.11 -17.05 -23.00
CA ASP A 375 -3.30 -16.28 -22.63
C ASP A 375 -3.28 -15.80 -21.16
N ALA A 376 -2.25 -16.15 -20.39
CA ALA A 376 -2.11 -15.73 -19.00
C ALA A 376 -2.15 -14.20 -18.87
N GLY A 377 -2.95 -13.74 -17.90
CA GLY A 377 -3.02 -12.34 -17.49
C GLY A 377 -1.70 -11.86 -16.91
N LEU A 378 -1.50 -10.54 -16.87
CA LEU A 378 -0.32 -9.96 -16.21
C LEU A 378 -0.18 -10.43 -14.76
N GLY A 379 -1.29 -10.52 -14.01
CA GLY A 379 -1.29 -11.01 -12.63
C GLY A 379 -0.79 -12.45 -12.49
N GLU A 380 -1.14 -13.33 -13.43
CA GLU A 380 -0.68 -14.73 -13.45
C GLU A 380 0.82 -14.82 -13.75
N ARG A 381 1.29 -13.99 -14.71
CA ARG A 381 2.72 -13.89 -15.03
C ARG A 381 3.52 -13.33 -13.85
N LEU A 382 3.06 -12.26 -13.20
CA LEU A 382 3.72 -11.69 -12.01
C LEU A 382 3.72 -12.66 -10.83
N LYS A 383 2.60 -13.38 -10.58
CA LYS A 383 2.55 -14.48 -9.60
C LYS A 383 3.65 -15.49 -9.89
N HIS A 384 3.76 -15.93 -11.14
CA HIS A 384 4.74 -16.91 -11.58
C HIS A 384 6.19 -16.46 -11.34
N VAL A 385 6.54 -15.23 -11.75
CA VAL A 385 7.85 -14.65 -11.49
C VAL A 385 8.13 -14.54 -9.99
N ASN A 386 7.14 -14.14 -9.20
CA ASN A 386 7.29 -14.04 -7.76
C ASN A 386 7.54 -15.38 -7.08
N MET A 387 6.91 -16.48 -7.55
CA MET A 387 7.19 -17.82 -7.04
C MET A 387 8.64 -18.21 -7.30
N ARG A 388 9.20 -17.92 -8.48
CA ARG A 388 10.62 -18.16 -8.75
C ARG A 388 11.54 -17.30 -7.89
N LEU A 389 11.25 -16.02 -7.70
CA LEU A 389 11.99 -15.15 -6.77
C LEU A 389 12.01 -15.73 -5.34
N GLN A 390 10.87 -16.22 -4.85
CA GLN A 390 10.76 -16.85 -3.54
C GLN A 390 11.60 -18.12 -3.41
N LEU A 391 11.59 -18.96 -4.45
CA LEU A 391 12.40 -20.18 -4.51
C LEU A 391 13.90 -19.86 -4.57
N ALA A 392 14.29 -18.88 -5.38
CA ALA A 392 15.67 -18.43 -5.50
C ALA A 392 16.19 -17.79 -4.19
N TRP A 393 15.33 -17.09 -3.42
CA TRP A 393 15.68 -16.65 -2.06
C TRP A 393 16.00 -17.84 -1.14
N MET A 394 15.09 -18.82 -1.07
CA MET A 394 15.29 -20.00 -0.22
C MET A 394 16.49 -20.84 -0.62
N LEU A 395 16.85 -20.87 -1.91
CA LEU A 395 17.99 -21.62 -2.43
C LEU A 395 19.31 -20.82 -2.45
N HIS A 396 19.29 -19.53 -2.06
CA HIS A 396 20.41 -18.59 -2.23
C HIS A 396 20.97 -18.54 -3.66
N ASP A 397 20.09 -18.61 -4.66
CA ASP A 397 20.45 -18.50 -6.06
C ASP A 397 20.42 -17.04 -6.54
N GLY A 398 21.54 -16.35 -6.34
CA GLY A 398 21.65 -14.93 -6.68
C GLY A 398 21.59 -14.62 -8.18
N GLU A 399 21.93 -15.57 -9.06
CA GLU A 399 21.86 -15.37 -10.51
C GLU A 399 20.42 -15.47 -10.99
N GLN A 400 19.71 -16.50 -10.52
CA GLN A 400 18.29 -16.66 -10.82
C GLN A 400 17.45 -15.49 -10.27
N LEU A 401 17.77 -14.99 -9.06
CA LEU A 401 17.13 -13.80 -8.50
C LEU A 401 17.25 -12.57 -9.42
N GLU A 402 18.43 -12.33 -9.99
CA GLU A 402 18.66 -11.20 -10.88
C GLU A 402 17.88 -11.33 -12.18
N LYS A 403 17.91 -12.52 -12.79
CA LYS A 403 17.15 -12.83 -14.01
C LYS A 403 15.65 -12.64 -13.80
N ASP A 404 15.09 -13.22 -12.75
CA ASP A 404 13.66 -13.12 -12.46
C ASP A 404 13.25 -11.69 -12.07
N PHE A 405 14.14 -10.94 -11.42
CA PHE A 405 13.88 -9.54 -11.11
C PHE A 405 13.85 -8.65 -12.36
N GLN A 406 14.72 -8.88 -13.33
CA GLN A 406 14.65 -8.19 -14.62
C GLN A 406 13.35 -8.51 -15.36
N GLU A 407 12.92 -9.78 -15.35
CA GLU A 407 11.63 -10.16 -15.91
C GLU A 407 10.48 -9.47 -15.18
N TYR A 408 10.51 -9.41 -13.85
CA TYR A 408 9.54 -8.68 -13.04
C TYR A 408 9.45 -7.20 -13.44
N LEU A 409 10.58 -6.51 -13.54
CA LEU A 409 10.62 -5.10 -13.97
C LEU A 409 10.07 -4.94 -15.40
N SER A 410 10.47 -5.83 -16.31
CA SER A 410 9.98 -5.81 -17.70
C SER A 410 8.47 -5.99 -17.79
N LEU A 411 7.88 -6.87 -16.97
CA LEU A 411 6.43 -7.06 -16.90
C LEU A 411 5.70 -5.80 -16.42
N LEU A 412 6.22 -5.12 -15.39
CA LEU A 412 5.61 -3.88 -14.89
C LEU A 412 5.68 -2.76 -15.94
N LEU A 413 6.84 -2.58 -16.58
CA LEU A 413 7.06 -1.54 -17.57
C LEU A 413 6.25 -1.76 -18.85
N ALA A 414 6.14 -3.01 -19.32
CA ALA A 414 5.35 -3.35 -20.50
C ALA A 414 3.86 -2.98 -20.38
N ASP A 415 3.35 -2.93 -19.15
CA ASP A 415 1.96 -2.58 -18.85
C ASP A 415 1.79 -1.16 -18.28
N GLY A 416 2.86 -0.34 -18.26
CA GLY A 416 2.84 1.05 -17.80
C GLY A 416 2.63 1.21 -16.30
N LEU A 417 3.14 0.26 -15.49
CA LEU A 417 3.07 0.28 -14.04
C LEU A 417 4.33 0.89 -13.42
N ASP A 418 4.72 2.08 -13.91
CA ASP A 418 5.98 2.75 -13.59
C ASP A 418 6.13 3.02 -12.09
N ARG A 419 5.05 3.41 -11.40
CA ARG A 419 5.04 3.58 -9.94
C ARG A 419 5.30 2.27 -9.22
N MET A 420 4.78 1.15 -9.73
CA MET A 420 5.01 -0.15 -9.11
C MET A 420 6.46 -0.61 -9.26
N VAL A 421 7.21 -0.11 -10.25
CA VAL A 421 8.67 -0.31 -10.29
C VAL A 421 9.32 0.24 -9.02
N LEU A 422 8.95 1.44 -8.56
CA LEU A 422 9.46 2.01 -7.32
C LEU A 422 9.08 1.15 -6.10
N PHE A 423 7.79 0.91 -5.89
CA PHE A 423 7.30 0.26 -4.66
C PHE A 423 7.56 -1.26 -4.64
N GLY A 424 7.21 -1.96 -5.71
CA GLY A 424 7.39 -3.40 -5.83
C GLY A 424 8.86 -3.80 -5.97
N GLY A 425 9.62 -3.05 -6.79
CA GLY A 425 11.04 -3.28 -6.99
C GLY A 425 11.86 -3.07 -5.71
N GLN A 426 11.59 -1.98 -4.97
CA GLN A 426 12.21 -1.75 -3.66
C GLN A 426 11.92 -2.91 -2.70
N LYS A 427 10.69 -3.45 -2.71
CA LYS A 427 10.33 -4.53 -1.79
C LYS A 427 11.12 -5.81 -2.07
N ILE A 428 11.39 -6.12 -3.34
CA ILE A 428 12.22 -7.27 -3.74
C ILE A 428 13.68 -7.06 -3.29
N ILE A 429 14.23 -5.85 -3.45
CA ILE A 429 15.59 -5.50 -2.98
C ILE A 429 15.68 -5.65 -1.46
N GLU A 430 14.74 -5.06 -0.72
CA GLU A 430 14.69 -5.15 0.75
C GLU A 430 14.59 -6.60 1.20
N THR A 431 13.74 -7.41 0.55
CA THR A 431 13.59 -8.82 0.89
C THR A 431 14.90 -9.57 0.64
N THR A 432 15.53 -9.37 -0.51
CA THR A 432 16.84 -9.98 -0.84
C THR A 432 17.92 -9.59 0.18
N MET A 433 17.95 -8.32 0.61
CA MET A 433 18.85 -7.83 1.66
C MET A 433 18.57 -8.52 3.00
N ARG A 434 17.30 -8.70 3.38
CA ARG A 434 16.91 -9.38 4.62
C ARG A 434 17.32 -10.85 4.63
N TRP A 435 17.25 -11.53 3.48
CA TRP A 435 17.83 -12.88 3.30
C TRP A 435 19.37 -12.92 3.35
N GLY A 436 20.03 -11.78 3.54
CA GLY A 436 21.50 -11.69 3.64
C GLY A 436 22.23 -11.88 2.32
N GLN A 437 21.52 -11.86 1.19
CA GLN A 437 22.09 -12.08 -0.15
C GLN A 437 22.66 -10.78 -0.73
N LEU A 438 23.57 -10.13 0.00
CA LEU A 438 24.02 -8.76 -0.26
C LEU A 438 24.62 -8.53 -1.65
N HIS A 439 25.27 -9.55 -2.24
CA HIS A 439 25.74 -9.45 -3.63
C HIS A 439 24.59 -9.39 -4.63
N ALA A 440 23.55 -10.21 -4.45
CA ALA A 440 22.37 -10.15 -5.30
C ALA A 440 21.66 -8.81 -5.08
N THR A 441 21.46 -8.39 -3.83
CA THR A 441 20.89 -7.08 -3.48
C THR A 441 21.52 -5.94 -4.27
N GLU A 442 22.85 -5.90 -4.36
CA GLU A 442 23.59 -4.89 -5.11
C GLU A 442 23.28 -4.92 -6.62
N ARG A 443 23.21 -6.11 -7.21
CA ARG A 443 22.87 -6.24 -8.64
C ARG A 443 21.42 -5.85 -8.90
N LEU A 444 20.50 -6.24 -8.02
CA LEU A 444 19.09 -5.85 -8.11
C LEU A 444 18.94 -4.33 -7.97
N LEU A 445 19.67 -3.69 -7.04
CA LEU A 445 19.63 -2.24 -6.85
C LEU A 445 19.98 -1.50 -8.15
N ARG A 446 21.03 -1.93 -8.87
CA ARG A 446 21.41 -1.28 -10.14
C ARG A 446 20.31 -1.35 -11.19
N HIS A 447 19.78 -2.54 -11.48
CA HIS A 447 18.66 -2.70 -12.45
C HIS A 447 17.42 -1.91 -12.04
N TRP A 448 17.13 -1.87 -10.74
CA TRP A 448 16.01 -1.10 -10.22
C TRP A 448 16.22 0.39 -10.36
N LEU A 449 17.40 0.92 -10.04
CA LEU A 449 17.71 2.34 -10.15
C LEU A 449 17.57 2.82 -11.60
N ASP A 450 18.09 2.05 -12.55
CA ASP A 450 17.98 2.36 -13.98
C ASP A 450 16.51 2.44 -14.41
N ALA A 451 15.70 1.44 -14.03
CA ALA A 451 14.27 1.41 -14.35
C ALA A 451 13.48 2.51 -13.61
N ALA A 452 13.75 2.71 -12.32
CA ALA A 452 13.06 3.66 -11.46
C ALA A 452 13.27 5.10 -11.92
N ALA A 453 14.52 5.50 -12.15
CA ALA A 453 14.88 6.86 -12.55
C ALA A 453 14.45 7.17 -13.99
N PHE A 454 14.47 6.18 -14.89
CA PHE A 454 14.08 6.40 -16.29
C PHE A 454 12.57 6.50 -16.49
N HIS A 455 11.78 5.70 -15.75
CA HIS A 455 10.34 5.58 -15.99
C HIS A 455 9.46 6.41 -15.06
N ASN A 456 10.00 7.00 -13.99
CA ASN A 456 9.21 7.83 -13.07
C ASN A 456 9.61 9.29 -13.17
N ASP A 457 8.61 10.18 -13.06
CA ASP A 457 8.88 11.61 -12.97
C ASP A 457 9.57 11.98 -11.65
N VAL A 458 10.25 13.13 -11.66
CA VAL A 458 11.03 13.64 -10.52
C VAL A 458 10.17 13.78 -9.27
N ASN A 459 8.91 14.23 -9.38
CA ASN A 459 8.05 14.43 -8.21
C ASN A 459 7.60 13.09 -7.61
N THR A 460 7.19 12.13 -8.45
CA THR A 460 6.87 10.77 -7.99
C THR A 460 8.07 10.12 -7.29
N THR A 461 9.29 10.35 -7.79
CA THR A 461 10.53 9.85 -7.19
C THR A 461 10.84 10.50 -5.83
N LEU A 462 10.65 11.82 -5.70
CA LEU A 462 10.81 12.56 -4.44
C LEU A 462 9.74 12.17 -3.40
N ASP A 463 8.49 11.98 -3.83
CA ASP A 463 7.41 11.49 -2.97
C ASP A 463 7.74 10.10 -2.43
N PHE A 464 8.22 9.20 -3.30
CA PHE A 464 8.71 7.89 -2.88
C PHE A 464 9.87 7.99 -1.88
N ALA A 465 10.86 8.86 -2.14
CA ALA A 465 12.00 9.07 -1.23
C ALA A 465 11.55 9.57 0.16
N SER A 466 10.57 10.47 0.21
CA SER A 466 9.95 10.94 1.45
C SER A 466 9.32 9.81 2.27
N VAL A 467 8.64 8.88 1.60
CA VAL A 467 8.08 7.68 2.25
C VAL A 467 9.19 6.73 2.70
N GLY A 468 10.17 6.49 1.83
CA GLY A 468 11.28 5.58 2.10
C GLY A 468 12.15 6.04 3.27
N PHE A 469 12.38 7.34 3.38
CA PHE A 469 13.11 7.92 4.50
C PHE A 469 12.42 7.64 5.84
N ARG A 470 11.11 7.90 5.95
CA ARG A 470 10.34 7.56 7.18
C ARG A 470 10.38 6.08 7.50
N ARG A 471 10.41 5.25 6.45
CA ARG A 471 10.47 3.80 6.58
C ARG A 471 11.90 3.31 6.82
N GLY A 472 12.92 4.15 6.89
CA GLY A 472 14.30 3.75 7.20
C GLY A 472 15.07 3.13 6.02
N TRP A 473 14.63 3.34 4.78
CA TRP A 473 15.28 2.84 3.56
C TRP A 473 16.43 3.74 3.11
N PHE A 474 17.29 4.14 4.04
CA PHE A 474 18.27 5.19 3.83
C PHE A 474 19.20 4.92 2.66
N TRP A 475 19.72 3.69 2.50
CA TRP A 475 20.71 3.42 1.44
C TRP A 475 20.07 3.43 0.04
N ILE A 476 18.86 2.87 -0.07
CA ILE A 476 18.08 2.90 -1.32
C ILE A 476 17.72 4.34 -1.68
N VAL A 477 17.30 5.16 -0.71
CA VAL A 477 17.00 6.58 -0.92
C VAL A 477 18.25 7.34 -1.37
N ALA A 478 19.41 7.14 -0.74
CA ALA A 478 20.64 7.83 -1.09
C ALA A 478 21.03 7.60 -2.56
N HIS A 479 21.03 6.35 -3.02
CA HIS A 479 21.35 6.03 -4.42
C HIS A 479 20.26 6.43 -5.41
N LEU A 480 18.98 6.37 -5.03
CA LEU A 480 17.91 6.87 -5.89
C LEU A 480 18.05 8.38 -6.11
N MET A 481 18.41 9.14 -5.07
CA MET A 481 18.68 10.57 -5.19
C MET A 481 19.94 10.84 -6.00
N GLU A 482 21.00 10.05 -5.85
CA GLU A 482 22.20 10.16 -6.70
C GLU A 482 21.87 10.02 -8.19
N GLN A 483 21.04 9.04 -8.56
CA GLN A 483 20.59 8.86 -9.94
C GLN A 483 19.70 10.01 -10.42
N LEU A 484 18.81 10.51 -9.55
CA LEU A 484 17.98 11.66 -9.85
C LEU A 484 18.82 12.93 -10.08
N LEU A 485 19.88 13.14 -9.30
CA LEU A 485 20.80 14.27 -9.42
C LEU A 485 21.64 14.24 -10.70
N ALA A 486 21.78 13.07 -11.34
CA ALA A 486 22.41 12.95 -12.65
C ALA A 486 21.51 13.42 -13.80
N ASN A 487 20.22 13.66 -13.55
CA ASN A 487 19.28 14.14 -14.56
C ASN A 487 19.39 15.67 -14.74
N PRO A 488 19.73 16.17 -15.95
CA PRO A 488 19.88 17.60 -16.20
C PRO A 488 18.57 18.40 -16.16
N ASP A 489 17.40 17.75 -16.23
CA ASP A 489 16.09 18.40 -16.30
C ASP A 489 15.48 18.71 -14.91
N VAL A 490 16.21 18.44 -13.83
CA VAL A 490 15.74 18.66 -12.46
C VAL A 490 15.75 20.16 -12.13
N CYS A 491 14.60 20.71 -11.73
CA CYS A 491 14.51 22.14 -11.38
C CYS A 491 15.19 22.44 -10.03
N SER A 492 15.53 23.70 -9.74
CA SER A 492 16.29 24.07 -8.53
C SER A 492 15.65 23.58 -7.21
N ASN A 493 14.31 23.65 -7.09
CA ASN A 493 13.60 23.15 -5.91
C ASN A 493 13.72 21.62 -5.76
N GLN A 494 13.63 20.89 -6.86
CA GLN A 494 13.77 19.44 -6.88
C GLN A 494 15.23 19.01 -6.65
N LEU A 495 16.18 19.77 -7.21
CA LEU A 495 17.62 19.55 -7.03
C LEU A 495 18.01 19.66 -5.56
N PHE A 496 17.56 20.74 -4.90
CA PHE A 496 17.74 20.90 -3.46
C PHE A 496 17.09 19.76 -2.67
N ALA A 497 15.83 19.40 -2.99
CA ALA A 497 15.15 18.32 -2.30
C ALA A 497 15.88 16.98 -2.42
N ALA A 498 16.39 16.66 -3.61
CA ALA A 498 17.17 15.44 -3.85
C ALA A 498 18.50 15.44 -3.08
N GLN A 499 19.25 16.55 -3.10
CA GLN A 499 20.48 16.70 -2.31
C GLN A 499 20.21 16.56 -0.80
N ALA A 500 19.15 17.21 -0.31
CA ALA A 500 18.77 17.13 1.09
C ALA A 500 18.40 15.70 1.50
N TYR A 501 17.56 15.00 0.72
CA TYR A 501 17.21 13.60 1.02
C TYR A 501 18.43 12.68 1.01
N ARG A 502 19.34 12.84 0.05
CA ARG A 502 20.61 12.09 0.00
C ARG A 502 21.45 12.34 1.26
N CYS A 503 21.66 13.61 1.61
CA CYS A 503 22.42 14.02 2.78
C CYS A 503 21.84 13.46 4.09
N ILE A 504 20.53 13.61 4.30
CA ILE A 504 19.87 13.13 5.52
C ILE A 504 19.96 11.59 5.60
N ALA A 505 19.77 10.89 4.48
CA ALA A 505 19.89 9.44 4.44
C ALA A 505 21.31 8.96 4.79
N LEU A 506 22.35 9.56 4.19
CA LEU A 506 23.75 9.26 4.51
C LEU A 506 24.08 9.54 5.99
N SER A 507 23.60 10.66 6.54
CA SER A 507 23.76 10.99 7.96
C SER A 507 23.20 9.89 8.87
N ARG A 508 22.00 9.37 8.57
CA ARG A 508 21.39 8.28 9.34
C ARG A 508 22.19 6.97 9.27
N ILE A 509 22.73 6.64 8.10
CA ILE A 509 23.60 5.47 7.94
C ILE A 509 24.90 5.65 8.73
N LEU A 510 25.50 6.84 8.71
CA LEU A 510 26.70 7.14 9.49
C LEU A 510 26.44 7.07 10.99
N GLN A 511 25.29 7.56 11.46
CA GLN A 511 24.84 7.39 12.86
C GLN A 511 24.70 5.91 13.24
N MET A 512 24.14 5.10 12.33
CA MET A 512 24.06 3.64 12.49
C MET A 512 25.44 2.99 12.58
N ALA A 513 26.39 3.42 11.77
CA ALA A 513 27.75 2.90 11.78
C ALA A 513 28.52 3.28 13.05
N ARG A 514 28.37 4.52 13.54
CA ARG A 514 29.06 5.04 14.72
C ARG A 514 28.50 4.46 16.02
N ASN A 515 27.18 4.40 16.15
CA ASN A 515 26.49 4.03 17.39
C ASN A 515 25.43 2.95 17.15
N PRO A 516 25.81 1.74 16.69
CA PRO A 516 24.86 0.72 16.29
C PRO A 516 23.90 0.33 17.42
N GLU A 517 24.38 0.24 18.67
CA GLU A 517 23.58 -0.13 19.84
C GLU A 517 22.39 0.83 20.11
N GLN A 518 22.55 2.10 19.77
CA GLN A 518 21.53 3.13 20.03
C GLN A 518 20.63 3.42 18.83
N THR A 519 21.06 3.11 17.62
CA THR A 519 20.41 3.60 16.39
C THR A 519 19.84 2.47 15.54
N VAL A 520 20.43 1.27 15.58
CA VAL A 520 19.89 0.08 14.91
C VAL A 520 18.72 -0.43 15.74
N ARG A 521 17.49 -0.21 15.26
CA ARG A 521 16.25 -0.56 15.97
C ARG A 521 15.59 -1.82 15.43
N SER A 522 16.01 -2.29 14.27
CA SER A 522 15.40 -3.44 13.60
C SER A 522 16.44 -4.30 12.90
N GLU A 523 16.07 -5.56 12.63
CA GLU A 523 16.87 -6.46 11.79
C GLU A 523 17.17 -5.85 10.41
N ARG A 524 16.21 -5.11 9.86
CA ARG A 524 16.40 -4.41 8.59
C ARG A 524 17.53 -3.39 8.69
N ASP A 525 17.60 -2.60 9.75
CA ASP A 525 18.65 -1.59 9.92
C ASP A 525 20.02 -2.26 10.05
N LEU A 526 20.09 -3.40 10.77
CA LEU A 526 21.30 -4.21 10.88
C LEU A 526 21.76 -4.73 9.50
N ARG A 527 20.84 -5.25 8.68
CA ARG A 527 21.14 -5.77 7.34
C ARG A 527 21.54 -4.66 6.37
N GLN A 528 20.88 -3.51 6.45
CA GLN A 528 21.26 -2.31 5.68
C GLN A 528 22.66 -1.84 6.08
N LEU A 529 22.96 -1.73 7.37
CA LEU A 529 24.29 -1.35 7.84
C LEU A 529 25.37 -2.33 7.34
N ALA A 530 25.13 -3.63 7.46
CA ALA A 530 26.03 -4.65 6.94
C ALA A 530 26.23 -4.57 5.42
N TRP A 531 25.18 -4.22 4.67
CA TRP A 531 25.28 -3.99 3.23
C TRP A 531 26.19 -2.79 2.91
N VAL A 532 25.97 -1.66 3.58
CA VAL A 532 26.75 -0.44 3.37
C VAL A 532 28.22 -0.65 3.73
N LEU A 533 28.50 -1.15 4.94
CA LEU A 533 29.87 -1.33 5.45
C LEU A 533 30.68 -2.39 4.71
N ARG A 534 30.02 -3.20 3.89
CA ARG A 534 30.70 -4.13 2.97
C ARG A 534 31.38 -3.41 1.81
N ARG A 535 30.84 -2.25 1.40
CA ARG A 535 31.34 -1.50 0.23
C ARG A 535 32.13 -0.27 0.61
N ASN A 536 31.72 0.38 1.70
CA ASN A 536 32.27 1.66 2.11
C ASN A 536 32.82 1.55 3.52
N SER A 537 34.01 2.09 3.71
CA SER A 537 34.53 2.42 5.04
C SER A 537 33.71 3.53 5.69
N SER A 538 33.79 3.64 7.02
CA SER A 538 33.16 4.76 7.74
C SER A 538 33.71 6.12 7.29
N GLU A 539 34.98 6.17 6.84
CA GLU A 539 35.62 7.38 6.32
C GLU A 539 35.06 7.78 4.96
N GLU A 540 34.88 6.83 4.04
CA GLU A 540 34.24 7.08 2.73
C GLU A 540 32.80 7.57 2.91
N LEU A 541 32.04 6.95 3.83
CA LEU A 541 30.66 7.40 4.14
C LEU A 541 30.62 8.81 4.73
N LEU A 542 31.59 9.15 5.58
CA LEU A 542 31.70 10.51 6.13
C LEU A 542 32.02 11.52 5.03
N ALA A 543 32.97 11.19 4.14
CA ALA A 543 33.32 12.05 3.01
C ALA A 543 32.14 12.26 2.05
N GLU A 544 31.40 11.20 1.72
CA GLU A 544 30.20 11.29 0.90
C GLU A 544 29.09 12.11 1.55
N PHE A 545 28.89 11.96 2.86
CA PHE A 545 27.96 12.77 3.63
C PHE A 545 28.33 14.25 3.57
N GLN A 546 29.60 14.58 3.83
CA GLN A 546 30.08 15.97 3.84
C GLN A 546 29.88 16.63 2.47
N ALA A 547 30.27 15.93 1.39
CA ALA A 547 30.07 16.42 0.03
C ALA A 547 28.57 16.62 -0.29
N SER A 548 27.69 15.75 0.21
CA SER A 548 26.25 15.90 0.04
C SER A 548 25.68 17.08 0.82
N LEU A 549 26.20 17.35 2.03
CA LEU A 549 25.78 18.46 2.87
C LEU A 549 26.16 19.80 2.24
N ASP A 550 27.40 19.93 1.77
CA ASP A 550 27.87 21.13 1.09
C ASP A 550 27.05 21.42 -0.17
N ALA A 551 26.77 20.39 -0.98
CA ALA A 551 25.92 20.52 -2.16
C ALA A 551 24.47 20.90 -1.82
N ALA A 552 23.89 20.34 -0.75
CA ALA A 552 22.56 20.70 -0.28
C ALA A 552 22.50 22.16 0.22
N GLN A 553 23.52 22.62 0.94
CA GLN A 553 23.61 24.01 1.40
C GLN A 553 23.77 24.99 0.24
N GLN A 554 24.64 24.67 -0.73
CA GLN A 554 24.83 25.48 -1.92
C GLN A 554 23.53 25.60 -2.73
N THR A 555 22.84 24.49 -2.97
CA THR A 555 21.56 24.50 -3.70
C THR A 555 20.46 25.22 -2.91
N CYS A 556 20.44 25.13 -1.57
CA CYS A 556 19.50 25.86 -0.72
C CYS A 556 19.66 27.38 -0.84
N THR A 557 20.89 27.87 -0.84
CA THR A 557 21.18 29.32 -0.95
C THR A 557 20.83 29.89 -2.32
N ALA A 558 20.83 29.04 -3.35
CA ALA A 558 20.42 29.40 -4.70
C ALA A 558 18.89 29.43 -4.92
N LEU A 559 18.07 28.99 -3.95
CA LEU A 559 16.62 28.98 -4.09
C LEU A 559 16.04 30.40 -4.00
N SER A 560 15.35 30.84 -5.04
CA SER A 560 14.64 32.13 -5.03
C SER A 560 13.27 32.03 -4.32
N GLU A 561 12.56 30.91 -4.50
CA GLU A 561 11.23 30.67 -3.95
C GLU A 561 11.11 29.23 -3.41
N PRO A 562 11.47 28.99 -2.12
CA PRO A 562 11.46 27.65 -1.56
C PRO A 562 10.02 27.15 -1.36
N THR A 563 9.78 25.91 -1.78
CA THR A 563 8.50 25.23 -1.50
C THR A 563 8.38 24.85 -0.01
N PRO A 564 7.17 24.52 0.49
CA PRO A 564 7.02 24.01 1.86
C PRO A 564 7.88 22.78 2.17
N LEU A 565 8.06 21.91 1.17
CA LEU A 565 8.96 20.75 1.29
C LEU A 565 10.42 21.20 1.47
N CYS A 566 10.87 22.19 0.70
CA CYS A 566 12.23 22.74 0.82
C CYS A 566 12.47 23.32 2.22
N LEU A 567 11.52 24.10 2.76
CA LEU A 567 11.64 24.68 4.09
C LEU A 567 11.73 23.61 5.19
N MET A 568 10.92 22.56 5.09
CA MET A 568 10.99 21.42 6.01
C MET A 568 12.35 20.71 5.93
N LEU A 569 12.85 20.42 4.72
CA LEU A 569 14.14 19.75 4.53
C LEU A 569 15.31 20.61 5.00
N LYS A 570 15.27 21.91 4.76
CA LYS A 570 16.26 22.87 5.27
C LYS A 570 16.33 22.83 6.80
N SER A 571 15.18 22.87 7.48
CA SER A 571 15.14 22.78 8.95
C SER A 571 15.78 21.50 9.47
N GLN A 572 15.65 20.37 8.76
CA GLN A 572 16.31 19.12 9.13
C GLN A 572 17.83 19.17 8.90
N LEU A 573 18.29 19.77 7.79
CA LEU A 573 19.72 19.98 7.51
C LEU A 573 20.37 20.88 8.56
N ASP A 574 19.71 21.99 8.91
CA ASP A 574 20.19 22.93 9.93
C ASP A 574 20.38 22.24 11.29
N ALA A 575 19.43 21.39 11.69
CA ALA A 575 19.52 20.61 12.93
C ALA A 575 20.68 19.61 12.92
N MET A 576 20.98 18.97 11.79
CA MET A 576 22.11 18.04 11.67
C MET A 576 23.46 18.74 11.72
N ASN A 577 23.56 19.97 11.20
CA ASN A 577 24.80 20.73 11.20
C ASN A 577 25.24 21.06 12.64
N VAL A 578 24.28 21.46 13.49
CA VAL A 578 24.52 21.70 14.93
C VAL A 578 25.06 20.43 15.60
N SER A 579 24.41 19.27 15.41
CA SER A 579 24.86 18.01 16.02
C SER A 579 26.23 17.54 15.53
N THR A 580 26.65 17.90 14.32
CA THR A 580 27.95 17.47 13.77
C THR A 580 29.09 18.26 14.42
N THR A 581 28.89 19.57 14.64
CA THR A 581 29.88 20.43 15.32
C THR A 581 30.09 20.05 16.79
N GLU A 582 29.07 19.53 17.47
CA GLU A 582 29.21 19.06 18.86
C GLU A 582 30.05 17.78 18.98
N ILE A 583 30.00 16.90 17.96
CA ILE A 583 30.77 15.66 17.94
C ILE A 583 32.26 15.94 17.73
N GLU A 584 32.61 16.83 16.81
CA GLU A 584 34.01 17.22 16.58
C GLU A 584 34.60 17.91 17.82
N GLY A 585 33.84 18.79 18.49
CA GLY A 585 34.32 19.49 19.69
C GLY A 585 34.49 18.61 20.94
N SER A 586 33.77 17.49 21.03
CA SER A 586 33.86 16.55 22.16
C SER A 586 34.98 15.52 22.00
N GLY A 587 35.25 15.08 20.76
CA GLY A 587 36.35 14.15 20.47
C GLY A 587 37.73 14.74 20.81
N ASP A 588 37.97 16.00 20.44
CA ASP A 588 39.22 16.70 20.73
C ASP A 588 39.42 16.92 22.24
N ALA A 589 38.33 17.18 22.98
CA ALA A 589 38.38 17.34 24.43
C ALA A 589 38.67 16.01 25.15
N GLU A 590 38.08 14.90 24.70
CA GLU A 590 38.31 13.58 25.28
C GLU A 590 39.70 13.01 24.92
N GLU A 591 40.19 13.23 23.70
CA GLU A 591 41.57 12.90 23.34
C GLU A 591 42.60 13.75 24.09
N ALA A 592 42.35 15.05 24.26
CA ALA A 592 43.20 15.92 25.07
C ALA A 592 43.22 15.48 26.54
N GLU A 593 42.07 15.14 27.12
CA GLU A 593 41.98 14.63 28.49
C GLU A 593 42.65 13.25 28.64
N GLN A 594 42.53 12.37 27.64
CA GLN A 594 43.23 11.07 27.65
C GLN A 594 44.74 11.22 27.44
N ALA A 595 45.19 12.21 26.67
CA ALA A 595 46.60 12.53 26.49
C ALA A 595 47.22 13.14 27.76
N GLU A 596 46.46 13.96 28.51
CA GLU A 596 46.90 14.54 29.78
C GLU A 596 46.95 13.51 30.92
N ARG A 597 46.16 12.42 30.82
CA ARG A 597 46.18 11.29 31.76
C ARG A 597 47.29 10.25 31.48
N ARG A 598 47.95 10.29 30.33
CA ARG A 598 49.06 9.39 29.95
C ARG A 598 50.41 10.05 30.25
#